data_AF-A0A8T5AMK5-F1
#
_entry.id   AF-A0A8T5AMK5-F1
#
_cell.length_a   1.000
_cell.length_b   1.000
_cell.length_c   1.000
_cell.angle_alpha   90.00
_cell.angle_beta   90.00
_cell.angle_gamma   90.00
#
_symmetry.space_group_name_H-M   'P 1'
#
loop_
_entity.id
_entity.type
_entity.pdbx_description
1 polymer ?
#
loop_
_entity_poly.entity_id
_entity_poly.type
_entity_poly.pdbx_seq_one_letter_code
_entity_poly.pdbx_strand_id
1 'polypeptide(L)'
;MTGEPGDEGRQGRTLGVPDVILSPYRMLGDRIIRVLPLFEDLRESLEKARLKVAFPAYVAFMLFYSATAAASAFALTLLLSFFAFHVQLVWAILLALAFALLGGAVVLIFLYVYPSSLAGSRRRLLEEELPYVASHMAVLSQAGLTPERMFRSLASIEAKGFRSVAAEEAKDIVRDVHLLGFDVVSAMERCSRRSPSNAFSEFIDGMIGVTRSGGDLTKYFLNSAKGFMDHARIAARQLVETLGTLAEAYVSMMVVFPLIAIVMLAVMGVIGGTLGGISILFAMYIIAYVLLPVFAMMLLLLLDGIMPPR
;
A
#
# COMPACT_ATOMS: atom_id res chain seq x y z
N MET A 1 -19.00 45.79 42.53
CA MET A 1 -17.94 44.77 42.42
C MET A 1 -18.60 43.55 41.76
N THR A 2 -18.81 43.57 40.45
CA THR A 2 -17.88 43.15 39.37
C THR A 2 -17.50 41.67 39.45
N GLY A 3 -18.05 40.89 38.52
CA GLY A 3 -17.69 39.50 38.26
C GLY A 3 -18.48 39.00 37.05
N GLU A 4 -17.91 39.20 35.87
CA GLU A 4 -18.43 38.81 34.55
C GLU A 4 -18.66 37.28 34.40
N PRO A 5 -19.55 36.83 33.50
CA PRO A 5 -19.63 35.45 33.08
C PRO A 5 -18.53 35.14 32.06
N GLY A 6 -17.63 34.22 32.40
CA GLY A 6 -16.60 33.71 31.49
C GLY A 6 -17.22 32.94 30.33
N ASP A 7 -17.21 33.56 29.16
CA ASP A 7 -17.19 32.94 27.85
C ASP A 7 -15.83 32.27 27.66
N GLU A 8 -15.76 30.94 27.62
CA GLU A 8 -14.64 30.27 26.98
C GLU A 8 -15.01 28.84 26.56
N GLY A 9 -15.00 28.63 25.25
CA GLY A 9 -14.58 27.35 24.69
C GLY A 9 -15.69 26.40 24.29
N ARG A 10 -16.34 26.71 23.16
CA ARG A 10 -16.95 25.73 22.26
C ARG A 10 -16.02 24.53 22.08
N GLN A 11 -16.23 23.47 22.85
CA GLN A 11 -15.70 22.14 22.56
C GLN A 11 -16.41 21.62 21.31
N GLY A 12 -15.89 22.00 20.15
CA GLY A 12 -16.17 21.33 18.91
C GLY A 12 -15.81 19.87 19.08
N ARG A 13 -16.82 19.00 19.09
CA ARG A 13 -16.67 17.55 18.94
C ARG A 13 -15.82 17.28 17.71
N THR A 14 -14.53 17.06 17.89
CA THR A 14 -13.65 16.60 16.83
C THR A 14 -13.96 15.12 16.62
N LEU A 15 -14.49 14.82 15.42
CA LEU A 15 -14.68 13.46 14.91
C LEU A 15 -13.45 12.61 15.24
N GLY A 16 -13.67 11.34 15.60
CA GLY A 16 -12.70 10.40 16.16
C GLY A 16 -11.40 10.22 15.36
N VAL A 17 -10.53 11.21 15.47
CA VAL A 17 -9.13 11.20 15.06
C VAL A 17 -8.35 11.07 16.37
N PRO A 18 -7.43 10.09 16.50
CA PRO A 18 -6.67 9.93 17.74
C PRO A 18 -5.91 11.22 18.07
N ASP A 19 -5.99 11.67 19.32
CA ASP A 19 -5.42 12.95 19.81
C ASP A 19 -3.93 13.13 19.50
N VAL A 20 -3.22 12.01 19.33
CA VAL A 20 -1.82 11.92 18.92
C VAL A 20 -1.54 12.64 17.58
N ILE A 21 -2.53 12.70 16.69
CA ILE A 21 -2.40 13.33 15.36
C ILE A 21 -2.72 14.83 15.41
N LEU A 22 -3.53 15.28 16.38
CA LEU A 22 -3.97 16.67 16.53
C LEU A 22 -3.02 17.52 17.38
N SER A 23 -2.31 16.91 18.33
CA SER A 23 -1.36 17.59 19.22
C SER A 23 -0.28 18.41 18.49
N PRO A 24 0.38 17.90 17.42
CA PRO A 24 1.42 18.64 16.71
C PRO A 24 0.90 19.86 15.92
N TYR A 25 -0.33 19.77 15.39
CA TYR A 25 -0.94 20.84 14.60
C TYR A 25 -1.19 22.10 15.45
N ARG A 26 -1.53 21.93 16.74
CA ARG A 26 -1.69 23.05 17.68
C ARG A 26 -0.37 23.78 17.99
N MET A 27 0.77 23.12 17.85
CA MET A 27 2.08 23.71 18.17
C MET A 27 2.77 24.37 16.98
N LEU A 28 2.56 23.88 15.75
CA LEU A 28 3.24 24.37 14.54
C LEU A 28 2.32 25.11 13.53
N GLY A 29 1.03 25.27 13.85
CA GLY A 29 -0.04 25.70 12.93
C GLY A 29 0.31 26.83 11.97
N ASP A 30 0.83 27.96 12.46
CA ASP A 30 1.09 29.15 11.62
C ASP A 30 2.31 29.02 10.70
N ARG A 31 3.29 28.18 11.05
CA ARG A 31 4.51 27.96 10.23
C ARG A 31 4.31 26.95 9.12
N ILE A 32 3.40 25.99 9.31
CA ILE A 32 3.16 24.90 8.34
C ILE A 32 2.43 25.40 7.10
N ILE A 33 1.63 26.47 7.21
CA ILE A 33 0.91 27.10 6.09
C ILE A 33 1.85 27.46 4.93
N ARG A 34 3.13 27.73 5.21
CA ARG A 34 4.14 28.06 4.20
C ARG A 34 4.72 26.86 3.44
N VAL A 35 4.73 25.67 4.05
CA VAL A 35 5.29 24.43 3.47
C VAL A 35 4.22 23.49 2.91
N LEU A 36 2.94 23.75 3.21
CA LEU A 36 1.77 23.08 2.65
C LEU A 36 1.76 22.94 1.11
N PRO A 37 2.12 23.96 0.29
CA PRO A 37 2.10 23.82 -1.17
C PRO A 37 3.16 22.84 -1.71
N LEU A 38 4.18 22.48 -0.92
CA LEU A 38 5.20 21.52 -1.34
C LEU A 38 4.71 20.05 -1.29
N PHE A 39 3.58 19.80 -0.61
CA PHE A 39 3.05 18.45 -0.37
C PHE A 39 1.66 18.24 -0.98
N GLU A 40 1.28 19.01 -2.00
CA GLU A 40 -0.07 18.92 -2.60
C GLU A 40 -0.39 17.50 -3.11
N ASP A 41 0.60 16.76 -3.63
CA ASP A 41 0.45 15.36 -4.07
C ASP A 41 -0.03 14.43 -2.95
N LEU A 42 0.31 14.76 -1.70
CA LEU A 42 -0.08 13.99 -0.53
C LEU A 42 -1.56 14.18 -0.20
N ARG A 43 -2.16 15.30 -0.60
CA ARG A 43 -3.60 15.56 -0.42
C ARG A 43 -4.43 14.53 -1.19
N GLU A 44 -4.09 14.32 -2.45
CA GLU A 44 -4.76 13.33 -3.31
C GLU A 44 -4.55 11.91 -2.78
N SER A 45 -3.32 11.60 -2.34
CA SER A 45 -2.98 10.30 -1.75
C SER A 45 -3.75 10.03 -0.44
N LEU A 46 -3.91 11.03 0.43
CA LEU A 46 -4.68 10.91 1.68
C LEU A 46 -6.17 10.71 1.42
N GLU A 47 -6.72 11.43 0.45
CA GLU A 47 -8.13 11.31 0.06
C GLU A 47 -8.42 9.90 -0.49
N LYS A 48 -7.55 9.41 -1.39
CA LYS A 48 -7.60 8.06 -1.95
C LYS A 48 -7.35 6.96 -0.89
N ALA A 49 -6.51 7.23 0.10
CA ALA A 49 -6.24 6.32 1.22
C ALA A 49 -7.36 6.28 2.27
N ARG A 50 -8.38 7.18 2.20
CA ARG A 50 -9.45 7.33 3.20
C ARG A 50 -8.94 7.56 4.63
N LEU A 51 -7.77 8.19 4.77
CA LEU A 51 -7.30 8.60 6.08
C LEU A 51 -8.16 9.78 6.56
N LYS A 52 -8.91 9.59 7.65
CA LYS A 52 -9.80 10.60 8.25
C LYS A 52 -9.01 11.71 8.98
N VAL A 53 -7.93 12.18 8.40
CA VAL A 53 -7.03 13.19 8.97
C VAL A 53 -7.00 14.37 8.01
N ALA A 54 -7.13 15.59 8.56
CA ALA A 54 -7.00 16.79 7.74
C ALA A 54 -5.58 16.89 7.14
N PHE A 55 -5.47 17.22 5.86
CA PHE A 55 -4.19 17.36 5.15
C PHE A 55 -3.14 18.21 5.90
N PRO A 56 -3.48 19.41 6.43
CA PRO A 56 -2.55 20.19 7.23
C PRO A 56 -2.09 19.50 8.52
N ALA A 57 -2.97 18.71 9.16
CA ALA A 57 -2.64 17.98 10.38
C ALA A 57 -1.69 16.80 10.12
N TYR A 58 -1.83 16.12 8.98
CA TYR A 58 -0.93 15.04 8.61
C TYR A 58 0.48 15.53 8.28
N VAL A 59 0.60 16.64 7.55
CA VAL A 59 1.92 17.26 7.27
C VAL A 59 2.58 17.73 8.58
N ALA A 60 1.80 18.30 9.51
CA ALA A 60 2.29 18.66 10.84
C ALA A 60 2.83 17.45 11.61
N PHE A 61 2.07 16.35 11.61
CA PHE A 61 2.46 15.09 12.23
C PHE A 61 3.77 14.55 11.62
N MET A 62 3.86 14.52 10.29
CA MET A 62 5.05 14.02 9.57
C MET A 62 6.32 14.82 9.90
N LEU A 63 6.22 16.16 9.90
CA LEU A 63 7.36 17.02 10.24
C LEU A 63 7.73 16.92 11.72
N PHE A 64 6.75 16.82 12.61
CA PHE A 64 6.99 16.69 14.04
C PHE A 64 7.70 15.37 14.37
N TYR A 65 7.20 14.24 13.88
CA TYR A 65 7.80 12.93 14.15
C TYR A 65 9.18 12.80 13.53
N SER A 66 9.41 13.29 12.31
CA SER A 66 10.75 13.28 11.71
C SER A 66 11.75 14.15 12.48
N ALA A 67 11.33 15.32 12.99
CA ALA A 67 12.16 16.16 13.84
C ALA A 67 12.50 15.49 15.19
N THR A 68 11.52 14.84 15.84
CA THR A 68 11.76 14.10 17.09
C THR A 68 12.68 12.90 16.86
N ALA A 69 12.52 12.18 15.74
CA ALA A 69 13.40 11.08 15.36
C ALA A 69 14.83 11.57 15.13
N ALA A 70 15.02 12.67 14.40
CA ALA A 70 16.34 13.28 14.21
C ALA A 70 16.99 13.70 15.54
N ALA A 71 16.24 14.34 16.43
CA ALA A 71 16.74 14.77 17.74
C ALA A 71 17.13 13.56 18.64
N SER A 72 16.32 12.50 18.63
CA SER A 72 16.63 11.27 19.38
C SER A 72 17.84 10.53 18.80
N ALA A 73 17.95 10.42 17.47
CA ALA A 73 19.09 9.83 16.80
C ALA A 73 20.37 10.63 17.07
N PHE A 74 20.29 11.96 17.06
CA PHE A 74 21.41 12.85 17.43
C PHE A 74 21.88 12.57 18.87
N ALA A 75 20.96 12.63 19.83
CA ALA A 75 21.27 12.45 21.24
C ALA A 75 21.86 11.06 21.53
N LEU A 76 21.26 10.01 20.96
CA LEU A 76 21.70 8.63 21.14
C LEU A 76 23.09 8.41 20.54
N THR A 77 23.33 8.90 19.32
CA THR A 77 24.62 8.76 18.64
C THR A 77 25.71 9.52 19.39
N LEU A 78 25.41 10.75 19.83
CA LEU A 78 26.35 11.56 20.60
C LEU A 78 26.72 10.89 21.94
N LEU A 79 25.74 10.35 22.65
CA LEU A 79 25.95 9.65 23.93
C LEU A 79 26.79 8.38 23.74
N LEU A 80 26.47 7.57 22.73
CA LEU A 80 27.24 6.37 22.38
C LEU A 80 28.68 6.70 21.98
N SER A 81 28.89 7.69 21.10
CA SER A 81 30.23 8.07 20.64
C SER A 81 31.10 8.62 21.78
N PHE A 82 30.51 9.35 22.74
CA PHE A 82 31.23 9.92 23.88
C PHE A 82 31.53 8.86 24.97
N PHE A 83 30.55 8.03 25.32
CA PHE A 83 30.66 7.11 26.47
C PHE A 83 31.25 5.74 26.12
N ALA A 84 30.96 5.20 24.93
CA ALA A 84 31.39 3.84 24.56
C ALA A 84 32.68 3.79 23.73
N PHE A 85 32.91 4.78 22.86
CA PHE A 85 34.00 4.76 21.89
C PHE A 85 35.10 5.80 22.16
N HIS A 86 34.92 6.67 23.16
CA HIS A 86 35.85 7.75 23.55
C HIS A 86 36.39 8.56 22.35
N VAL A 87 35.51 8.82 21.38
CA VAL A 87 35.87 9.57 20.17
C VAL A 87 36.05 11.05 20.52
N GLN A 88 36.99 11.73 19.85
CA GLN A 88 37.17 13.17 19.99
C GLN A 88 35.88 13.93 19.64
N LEU A 89 35.53 14.92 20.46
CA LEU A 89 34.23 15.60 20.46
C LEU A 89 33.79 16.11 19.07
N VAL A 90 34.73 16.62 18.26
CA VAL A 90 34.45 17.13 16.91
C VAL A 90 33.91 16.03 15.98
N TRP A 91 34.54 14.85 16.00
CA TRP A 91 34.12 13.70 15.17
C TRP A 91 32.80 13.09 15.67
N ALA A 92 32.58 13.08 16.99
CA ALA A 92 31.32 12.62 17.57
C ALA A 92 30.14 13.50 17.13
N ILE A 93 30.30 14.83 17.09
CA ILE A 93 29.26 15.76 16.63
C ILE A 93 28.96 15.56 15.14
N LEU A 94 29.98 15.42 14.30
CA LEU A 94 29.80 15.17 12.86
C LEU A 94 29.05 13.87 12.60
N LEU A 95 29.41 12.79 13.30
CA LEU A 95 28.74 11.50 13.19
C LEU A 95 27.29 11.57 13.68
N ALA A 96 27.05 12.21 14.83
CA ALA A 96 25.72 12.40 15.37
C ALA A 96 24.83 13.22 14.42
N LEU A 97 25.37 14.24 13.77
CA LEU A 97 24.65 15.03 12.77
C LEU A 97 24.30 14.17 11.54
N ALA A 98 25.23 13.34 11.05
CA ALA A 98 24.97 12.45 9.93
C ALA A 98 23.84 11.45 10.23
N PHE A 99 23.88 10.80 11.40
CA PHE A 99 22.82 9.87 11.83
C PHE A 99 21.50 10.57 12.14
N ALA A 100 21.52 11.79 12.66
CA ALA A 100 20.31 12.58 12.87
C ALA A 100 19.60 12.91 11.55
N LEU A 101 20.36 13.33 10.54
CA LEU A 101 19.84 13.60 9.20
C LEU A 101 19.31 12.32 8.55
N LEU A 102 20.04 11.21 8.63
CA LEU A 102 19.59 9.92 8.11
C LEU A 102 18.32 9.43 8.81
N GLY A 103 18.29 9.43 10.14
CA GLY A 103 17.13 8.98 10.92
C GLY A 103 15.88 9.83 10.67
N GLY A 104 16.04 11.16 10.64
CA GLY A 104 14.96 12.07 10.27
C GLY A 104 14.46 11.85 8.84
N ALA A 105 15.38 11.69 7.88
CA ALA A 105 15.04 11.44 6.48
C ALA A 105 14.30 10.10 6.30
N VAL A 106 14.74 9.03 6.95
CA VAL A 106 14.09 7.71 6.89
C VAL A 106 12.65 7.79 7.39
N VAL A 107 12.42 8.40 8.56
CA VAL A 107 11.07 8.55 9.11
C VAL A 107 10.19 9.43 8.22
N LEU A 108 10.75 10.51 7.67
CA LEU A 108 10.05 11.39 6.75
C LEU A 108 9.63 10.64 5.47
N ILE A 109 10.56 9.92 4.83
CA ILE A 109 10.28 9.13 3.62
C ILE A 109 9.22 8.06 3.92
N PHE A 110 9.35 7.36 5.05
CA PHE A 110 8.39 6.32 5.44
C PHE A 110 6.97 6.90 5.60
N LEU A 111 6.81 8.01 6.33
CA LEU A 111 5.51 8.67 6.53
C LEU A 111 4.96 9.31 5.26
N TYR A 112 5.81 9.71 4.32
CA TYR A 112 5.42 10.21 3.01
C TYR A 112 4.85 9.10 2.12
N VAL A 113 5.51 7.93 2.09
CA VAL A 113 5.11 6.78 1.26
C VAL A 113 3.95 5.98 1.87
N TYR A 114 3.77 6.04 3.19
CA TYR A 114 2.70 5.32 3.89
C TYR A 114 1.29 5.50 3.28
N PRO A 115 0.77 6.74 3.06
CA PRO A 115 -0.56 6.92 2.51
C PRO A 115 -0.67 6.46 1.05
N SER A 116 0.36 6.63 0.22
CA SER A 116 0.33 6.16 -1.16
C SER A 116 0.35 4.64 -1.25
N SER A 117 1.10 3.97 -0.38
CA SER A 117 1.08 2.50 -0.25
C SER A 117 -0.31 1.99 0.17
N LEU A 118 -0.95 2.64 1.15
CA LEU A 118 -2.29 2.28 1.58
C LEU A 118 -3.33 2.50 0.48
N ALA A 119 -3.25 3.63 -0.24
CA ALA A 119 -4.09 3.89 -1.41
C ALA A 119 -3.89 2.83 -2.51
N GLY A 120 -2.65 2.41 -2.76
CA GLY A 120 -2.31 1.35 -3.70
C GLY A 120 -2.89 -0.02 -3.30
N SER A 121 -2.82 -0.37 -2.01
CA SER A 121 -3.44 -1.59 -1.48
C SER A 121 -4.98 -1.55 -1.64
N ARG A 122 -5.62 -0.43 -1.30
CA ARG A 122 -7.08 -0.27 -1.50
C ARG A 122 -7.47 -0.35 -2.98
N ARG A 123 -6.70 0.28 -3.86
CA ARG A 123 -6.89 0.19 -5.32
C ARG A 123 -6.88 -1.26 -5.78
N ARG A 124 -5.86 -2.02 -5.37
CA ARG A 124 -5.70 -3.42 -5.77
C ARG A 124 -6.87 -4.28 -5.31
N LEU A 125 -7.24 -4.18 -4.04
CA LEU A 125 -8.38 -4.92 -3.48
C LEU A 125 -9.68 -4.57 -4.21
N LEU A 126 -9.89 -3.29 -4.53
CA LEU A 126 -11.05 -2.85 -5.28
C LEU A 126 -11.07 -3.43 -6.71
N GLU A 127 -9.93 -3.47 -7.40
CA GLU A 127 -9.80 -4.05 -8.74
C GLU A 127 -10.00 -5.58 -8.75
N GLU A 128 -9.55 -6.27 -7.71
CA GLU A 128 -9.79 -7.71 -7.53
C GLU A 128 -11.27 -8.02 -7.27
N GLU A 129 -12.00 -7.12 -6.61
CA GLU A 129 -13.44 -7.24 -6.35
C GLU A 129 -14.33 -6.86 -7.55
N LEU A 130 -13.82 -6.10 -8.53
CA LEU A 130 -14.59 -5.58 -9.68
C LEU A 130 -15.38 -6.64 -10.47
N PRO A 131 -14.82 -7.81 -10.84
CA PRO A 131 -15.57 -8.83 -11.55
C PRO A 131 -16.82 -9.28 -10.78
N TYR A 132 -16.69 -9.43 -9.46
CA TYR A 132 -17.78 -9.85 -8.57
C TYR A 132 -18.82 -8.74 -8.41
N VAL A 133 -18.36 -7.50 -8.24
CA VAL A 133 -19.23 -6.32 -8.12
C VAL A 133 -20.05 -6.11 -9.40
N ALA A 134 -19.40 -6.15 -10.57
CA ALA A 134 -20.07 -6.01 -11.85
C ALA A 134 -21.08 -7.15 -12.11
N SER A 135 -20.70 -8.39 -11.78
CA SER A 135 -21.61 -9.54 -11.90
C SER A 135 -22.82 -9.41 -10.98
N HIS A 136 -22.61 -9.00 -9.73
CA HIS A 136 -23.69 -8.78 -8.77
C HIS A 136 -24.64 -7.66 -9.24
N MET A 137 -24.07 -6.54 -9.72
CA MET A 137 -24.82 -5.45 -10.32
C MET A 137 -25.63 -5.90 -11.54
N ALA A 138 -25.08 -6.76 -12.40
CA ALA A 138 -25.78 -7.32 -13.56
C ALA A 138 -26.99 -8.19 -13.16
N VAL A 139 -26.89 -8.95 -12.07
CA VAL A 139 -28.01 -9.75 -11.54
C VAL A 139 -29.10 -8.84 -10.97
N LEU A 140 -28.71 -7.82 -10.23
CA LEU A 140 -29.67 -6.88 -9.63
C LEU A 140 -30.36 -6.01 -10.70
N SER A 141 -29.65 -5.60 -11.75
CA SER A 141 -30.23 -4.84 -12.85
C SER A 141 -31.21 -5.67 -13.66
N GLN A 142 -30.94 -6.98 -13.85
CA GLN A 142 -31.90 -7.92 -14.45
C GLN A 142 -33.19 -8.03 -13.63
N ALA A 143 -33.09 -7.95 -12.30
CA ALA A 143 -34.24 -7.88 -11.40
C ALA A 143 -34.97 -6.52 -11.43
N GLY A 144 -34.55 -5.58 -12.29
CA GLY A 144 -35.16 -4.26 -12.43
C GLY A 144 -34.86 -3.30 -11.26
N LEU A 145 -33.81 -3.57 -10.48
CA LEU A 145 -33.45 -2.71 -9.36
C LEU A 145 -32.81 -1.40 -9.85
N THR A 146 -33.24 -0.29 -9.22
CA THR A 146 -32.66 1.04 -9.43
C THR A 146 -31.22 1.12 -8.92
N PRO A 147 -30.35 1.97 -9.50
CA PRO A 147 -28.98 2.25 -9.03
C PRO A 147 -28.81 2.35 -7.51
N GLU A 148 -29.64 3.15 -6.84
CA GLU A 148 -29.60 3.34 -5.39
C GLU A 148 -29.76 2.02 -4.61
N ARG A 149 -30.74 1.20 -4.99
CA ARG A 149 -30.99 -0.11 -4.37
C ARG A 149 -29.84 -1.09 -4.61
N MET A 150 -29.19 -1.00 -5.78
CA MET A 150 -28.05 -1.86 -6.06
C MET A 150 -26.84 -1.52 -5.19
N PHE A 151 -26.53 -0.23 -5.00
CA PHE A 151 -25.49 0.20 -4.05
C PHE A 151 -25.84 -0.14 -2.60
N ARG A 152 -27.12 -0.02 -2.21
CA ARG A 152 -27.58 -0.46 -0.88
C ARG A 152 -27.36 -1.97 -0.67
N SER A 153 -27.60 -2.78 -1.70
CA SER A 153 -27.35 -4.21 -1.67
C SER A 153 -25.85 -4.51 -1.51
N LEU A 154 -24.97 -3.86 -2.30
CA LEU A 154 -23.52 -4.00 -2.13
C LEU A 154 -23.03 -3.55 -0.75
N ALA A 155 -23.51 -2.42 -0.24
CA ALA A 155 -23.14 -1.91 1.08
C ALA A 155 -23.50 -2.89 2.21
N SER A 156 -24.54 -3.71 2.03
CA SER A 156 -24.95 -4.72 3.02
C SER A 156 -24.00 -5.91 3.13
N ILE A 157 -23.07 -6.10 2.17
CA ILE A 157 -22.09 -7.18 2.18
C ILE A 157 -21.06 -6.98 3.31
N GLU A 158 -20.66 -5.73 3.58
CA GLU A 158 -19.73 -5.38 4.68
C GLU A 158 -20.28 -5.82 6.04
N ALA A 159 -21.60 -5.70 6.24
CA ALA A 159 -22.28 -6.08 7.48
C ALA A 159 -22.22 -7.59 7.77
N LYS A 160 -21.82 -8.42 6.79
CA LYS A 160 -21.69 -9.88 6.92
C LYS A 160 -20.28 -10.34 7.32
N GLY A 161 -19.39 -9.42 7.70
CA GLY A 161 -18.06 -9.74 8.22
C GLY A 161 -16.94 -9.80 7.18
N PHE A 162 -17.22 -9.48 5.92
CA PHE A 162 -16.20 -9.35 4.88
C PHE A 162 -15.81 -7.88 4.74
N ARG A 163 -14.53 -7.54 4.98
CA ARG A 163 -13.97 -6.21 4.64
C ARG A 163 -13.83 -6.12 3.13
N SER A 164 -14.85 -5.63 2.45
CA SER A 164 -14.82 -5.34 1.02
C SER A 164 -14.66 -3.84 0.78
N VAL A 165 -13.66 -3.48 -0.02
CA VAL A 165 -13.41 -2.07 -0.37
C VAL A 165 -14.55 -1.54 -1.25
N ALA A 166 -15.09 -2.36 -2.14
CA ALA A 166 -16.25 -1.99 -2.96
C ALA A 166 -17.51 -1.74 -2.12
N ALA A 167 -17.73 -2.52 -1.06
CA ALA A 167 -18.84 -2.31 -0.15
C ALA A 167 -18.70 -1.00 0.65
N GLU A 168 -17.49 -0.64 1.07
CA GLU A 168 -17.19 0.67 1.70
C GLU A 168 -17.46 1.84 0.74
N GLU A 169 -17.13 1.69 -0.55
CA GLU A 169 -17.43 2.71 -1.56
C GLU A 169 -18.93 2.82 -1.84
N ALA A 170 -19.64 1.69 -1.94
CA ALA A 170 -21.09 1.66 -2.09
C ALA A 170 -21.83 2.27 -0.88
N LYS A 171 -21.36 2.01 0.34
CA LYS A 171 -21.91 2.58 1.58
C LYS A 171 -21.81 4.09 1.62
N ASP A 172 -20.72 4.65 1.13
CA ASP A 172 -20.55 6.10 1.05
C ASP A 172 -21.48 6.72 0.00
N ILE A 173 -21.71 6.06 -1.15
CA ILE A 173 -22.73 6.51 -2.11
C ILE A 173 -24.12 6.55 -1.46
N VAL A 174 -24.49 5.47 -0.76
CA VAL A 174 -25.78 5.36 -0.05
C VAL A 174 -25.89 6.42 1.06
N ARG A 175 -24.81 6.68 1.79
CA ARG A 175 -24.73 7.74 2.81
C ARG A 175 -24.95 9.12 2.19
N ASP A 176 -24.29 9.41 1.07
CA ASP A 176 -24.36 10.70 0.40
C ASP A 176 -25.79 10.97 -0.14
N VAL A 177 -26.49 9.93 -0.59
CA VAL A 177 -27.90 10.03 -0.99
C VAL A 177 -28.83 10.21 0.22
N HIS A 178 -28.76 9.35 1.24
CA HIS A 178 -29.75 9.38 2.34
C HIS A 178 -29.50 10.39 3.44
N LEU A 179 -28.23 10.64 3.78
CA LEU A 179 -27.88 11.53 4.89
C LEU A 179 -27.58 12.94 4.41
N LEU A 180 -26.97 13.09 3.24
CA LEU A 180 -26.56 14.39 2.71
C LEU A 180 -27.53 14.94 1.66
N GLY A 181 -28.47 14.12 1.17
CA GLY A 181 -29.51 14.54 0.23
C GLY A 181 -29.02 14.76 -1.21
N PHE A 182 -27.87 14.20 -1.59
CA PHE A 182 -27.41 14.27 -2.98
C PHE A 182 -28.27 13.40 -3.90
N ASP A 183 -28.41 13.81 -5.16
CA ASP A 183 -28.94 12.91 -6.18
C ASP A 183 -27.97 11.75 -6.44
N VAL A 184 -28.52 10.61 -6.87
CA VAL A 184 -27.74 9.37 -7.05
C VAL A 184 -26.61 9.55 -8.07
N VAL A 185 -26.82 10.37 -9.10
CA VAL A 185 -25.80 10.61 -10.14
C VAL A 185 -24.67 11.47 -9.60
N SER A 186 -24.96 12.55 -8.88
CA SER A 186 -23.93 13.37 -8.21
C SER A 186 -23.16 12.59 -7.14
N ALA A 187 -23.83 11.69 -6.41
CA ALA A 187 -23.19 10.79 -5.45
C ALA A 187 -22.23 9.82 -6.16
N MET A 188 -22.64 9.24 -7.29
CA MET A 188 -21.77 8.40 -8.13
C MET A 188 -20.57 9.19 -8.68
N GLU A 189 -20.77 10.41 -9.20
CA GLU A 189 -19.68 11.23 -9.73
C GLU A 189 -18.63 11.58 -8.64
N ARG A 190 -19.10 11.89 -7.43
CA ARG A 190 -18.20 12.11 -6.29
C ARG A 190 -17.45 10.84 -5.91
N CYS A 191 -18.10 9.68 -6.00
CA CYS A 191 -17.45 8.39 -5.78
C CYS A 191 -16.39 8.09 -6.83
N SER A 192 -16.68 8.32 -8.11
CA SER A 192 -15.72 8.13 -9.21
C SER A 192 -14.48 9.01 -9.03
N ARG A 193 -14.66 10.30 -8.69
CA ARG A 193 -13.55 11.26 -8.50
C ARG A 193 -12.64 10.93 -7.31
N ARG A 194 -13.17 10.37 -6.22
CA ARG A 194 -12.39 10.06 -4.99
C ARG A 194 -11.81 8.65 -4.97
N SER A 195 -12.20 7.79 -5.92
CA SER A 195 -11.77 6.40 -5.95
C SER A 195 -10.26 6.29 -6.22
N PRO A 196 -9.53 5.39 -5.53
CA PRO A 196 -8.12 5.13 -5.82
C PRO A 196 -7.92 4.29 -7.10
N SER A 197 -8.95 3.58 -7.58
CA SER A 197 -8.89 2.74 -8.79
C SER A 197 -9.53 3.42 -9.99
N ASN A 198 -8.76 3.54 -11.07
CA ASN A 198 -9.23 4.04 -12.36
C ASN A 198 -10.28 3.11 -12.99
N ALA A 199 -10.11 1.79 -12.87
CA ALA A 199 -11.05 0.82 -13.43
C ALA A 199 -12.43 0.90 -12.74
N PHE A 200 -12.43 1.13 -11.41
CA PHE A 200 -13.69 1.38 -10.69
C PHE A 200 -14.31 2.73 -11.05
N SER A 201 -13.50 3.79 -11.19
CA SER A 201 -14.00 5.10 -11.64
C SER A 201 -14.65 5.00 -13.03
N GLU A 202 -14.01 4.33 -13.98
CA GLU A 202 -14.53 4.11 -15.34
C GLU A 202 -15.82 3.25 -15.33
N PHE A 203 -15.89 2.26 -14.43
CA PHE A 203 -17.11 1.46 -14.23
C PHE A 203 -18.29 2.31 -13.71
N ILE A 204 -18.04 3.21 -12.77
CA ILE A 204 -19.06 4.12 -12.24
C ILE A 204 -19.44 5.18 -13.28
N ASP A 205 -18.47 5.73 -14.02
CA ASP A 205 -18.71 6.74 -15.05
C ASP A 205 -19.51 6.17 -16.23
N GLY A 206 -19.21 4.93 -16.64
CA GLY A 206 -20.02 4.22 -17.63
C GLY A 206 -21.45 3.98 -17.15
N MET A 207 -21.63 3.59 -15.88
CA MET A 207 -22.96 3.47 -15.27
C MET A 207 -23.72 4.81 -15.26
N ILE A 208 -23.06 5.93 -14.93
CA ILE A 208 -23.63 7.28 -14.99
C ILE A 208 -24.08 7.59 -16.43
N GLY A 209 -23.23 7.33 -17.42
CA GLY A 209 -23.52 7.57 -18.84
C GLY A 209 -24.74 6.80 -19.35
N VAL A 210 -24.85 5.52 -18.99
CA VAL A 210 -26.01 4.68 -19.34
C VAL A 210 -27.27 5.14 -18.61
N THR A 211 -27.16 5.52 -17.34
CA THR A 211 -28.31 6.04 -16.56
C THR A 211 -28.83 7.36 -17.15
N ARG A 212 -27.93 8.29 -17.53
CA ARG A 212 -28.31 9.59 -18.13
C ARG A 212 -28.92 9.45 -19.51
N SER A 213 -28.46 8.49 -20.30
CA SER A 213 -28.98 8.24 -21.65
C SER A 213 -30.25 7.38 -21.67
N GLY A 214 -30.68 6.85 -20.52
CA GLY A 214 -31.79 5.88 -20.45
C GLY A 214 -31.48 4.56 -21.13
N GLY A 215 -30.19 4.20 -21.24
CA GLY A 215 -29.74 2.98 -21.87
C GLY A 215 -29.94 1.73 -21.00
N ASP A 216 -29.56 0.57 -21.55
CA ASP A 216 -29.67 -0.71 -20.86
C ASP A 216 -28.51 -0.94 -19.87
N LEU A 217 -28.78 -0.68 -18.59
CA LEU A 217 -27.84 -0.94 -17.49
C LEU A 217 -27.46 -2.41 -17.37
N THR A 218 -28.38 -3.32 -17.68
CA THR A 218 -28.11 -4.76 -17.62
C THR A 218 -27.06 -5.16 -18.65
N LYS A 219 -27.22 -4.69 -19.89
CA LYS A 219 -26.23 -4.94 -20.94
C LYS A 219 -24.87 -4.35 -20.58
N TYR A 220 -24.84 -3.15 -19.98
CA TYR A 220 -23.60 -2.53 -19.51
C TYR A 220 -22.91 -3.41 -18.46
N PHE A 221 -23.59 -3.77 -17.38
CA PHE A 221 -22.98 -4.57 -16.31
C PHE A 221 -22.56 -5.97 -16.76
N LEU A 222 -23.32 -6.63 -17.64
CA LEU A 222 -22.92 -7.92 -18.21
C LEU A 222 -21.63 -7.80 -19.02
N ASN A 223 -21.52 -6.76 -19.85
CA ASN A 223 -20.31 -6.53 -20.64
C ASN A 223 -19.11 -6.19 -19.75
N SER A 224 -19.29 -5.31 -18.75
CA SER A 224 -18.25 -4.98 -17.78
C SER A 224 -17.81 -6.20 -16.96
N ALA A 225 -18.76 -7.00 -16.47
CA ALA A 225 -18.48 -8.24 -15.74
C ALA A 225 -17.64 -9.20 -16.59
N LYS A 226 -18.05 -9.43 -17.85
CA LYS A 226 -17.28 -10.27 -18.78
C LYS A 226 -15.88 -9.71 -19.01
N GLY A 227 -15.75 -8.41 -19.26
CA GLY A 227 -14.45 -7.75 -19.44
C GLY A 227 -13.53 -7.94 -18.23
N PHE A 228 -14.03 -7.68 -17.02
CA PHE A 228 -13.24 -7.87 -15.80
C PHE A 228 -12.89 -9.35 -15.55
N MET A 229 -13.80 -10.29 -15.82
CA MET A 229 -13.52 -11.73 -15.71
C MET A 229 -12.46 -12.19 -16.72
N ASP A 230 -12.52 -11.69 -17.96
CA ASP A 230 -11.53 -12.00 -18.99
C ASP A 230 -10.15 -11.44 -18.61
N HIS A 231 -10.09 -10.20 -18.09
CA HIS A 231 -8.85 -9.62 -17.56
C HIS A 231 -8.29 -10.44 -16.39
N ALA A 232 -9.12 -10.81 -15.42
CA ALA A 232 -8.72 -11.65 -14.28
C ALA A 232 -8.20 -13.02 -14.74
N ARG A 233 -8.86 -13.63 -15.74
CA ARG A 233 -8.43 -14.91 -16.32
C ARG A 233 -7.08 -14.80 -17.02
N ILE A 234 -6.84 -13.73 -17.79
CA ILE A 234 -5.57 -13.47 -18.45
C ILE A 234 -4.46 -13.28 -17.41
N ALA A 235 -4.69 -12.47 -16.38
CA ALA A 235 -3.73 -12.24 -15.30
C ALA A 235 -3.39 -13.55 -14.56
N ALA A 236 -4.39 -14.37 -14.24
CA ALA A 236 -4.19 -15.68 -13.62
C ALA A 236 -3.36 -16.61 -14.51
N ARG A 237 -3.61 -16.61 -15.81
CA ARG A 237 -2.83 -17.41 -16.77
C ARG A 237 -1.37 -16.95 -16.84
N GLN A 238 -1.13 -15.64 -16.92
CA GLN A 238 0.22 -15.07 -16.92
C GLN A 238 0.98 -15.40 -15.63
N LEU A 239 0.29 -15.40 -14.48
CA LEU A 239 0.86 -15.82 -13.21
C LEU A 239 1.29 -17.30 -13.25
N VAL A 240 0.44 -18.20 -13.77
CA VAL A 240 0.78 -19.62 -13.91
C VAL A 240 1.95 -19.82 -14.87
N GLU A 241 1.98 -19.10 -15.99
CA GLU A 241 3.11 -19.15 -16.94
C GLU A 241 4.41 -18.67 -16.28
N THR A 242 4.36 -17.60 -15.50
CA THR A 242 5.51 -17.09 -14.73
C THR A 242 5.97 -18.08 -13.66
N LEU A 243 5.04 -18.70 -12.93
CA LEU A 243 5.39 -19.75 -11.96
C LEU A 243 6.01 -20.97 -12.64
N GLY A 244 5.55 -21.31 -13.85
CA GLY A 244 6.11 -22.37 -14.67
C GLY A 244 7.56 -22.11 -15.08
N THR A 245 7.87 -20.90 -15.56
CA THR A 245 9.24 -20.52 -15.92
C THR A 245 10.17 -20.50 -14.70
N LEU A 246 9.68 -20.06 -13.53
CA LEU A 246 10.43 -20.14 -12.28
C LEU A 246 10.68 -21.57 -11.82
N ALA A 247 9.70 -22.47 -11.98
CA ALA A 247 9.86 -23.88 -11.67
C ALA A 247 10.91 -24.55 -12.57
N GLU A 248 10.95 -24.20 -13.86
CA GLU A 248 11.97 -24.68 -14.80
C GLU A 248 13.37 -24.16 -14.41
N ALA A 249 13.48 -22.87 -14.07
CA ALA A 249 14.72 -22.26 -13.59
C ALA A 249 15.21 -22.93 -12.29
N TYR A 250 14.30 -23.23 -11.36
CA TYR A 250 14.59 -23.95 -10.13
C TYR A 250 15.19 -25.34 -10.40
N VAL A 251 14.55 -26.15 -11.25
CA VAL A 251 15.06 -27.50 -11.58
C VAL A 251 16.44 -27.40 -12.24
N SER A 252 16.62 -26.46 -13.17
CA SER A 252 17.88 -26.33 -13.90
C SER A 252 19.03 -25.83 -13.02
N MET A 253 18.82 -24.76 -12.25
CA MET A 253 19.89 -24.12 -11.45
C MET A 253 20.14 -24.79 -10.10
N MET A 254 19.11 -25.31 -9.44
CA MET A 254 19.26 -25.89 -8.09
C MET A 254 19.37 -27.40 -8.09
N VAL A 255 18.85 -28.11 -9.11
CA VAL A 255 18.94 -29.57 -9.16
C VAL A 255 19.99 -30.01 -10.16
N VAL A 256 19.86 -29.64 -11.43
CA VAL A 256 20.71 -30.16 -12.50
C VAL A 256 22.13 -29.61 -12.43
N PHE A 257 22.30 -28.28 -12.29
CA PHE A 257 23.62 -27.66 -12.26
C PHE A 257 24.50 -28.15 -11.09
N PRO A 258 24.03 -28.17 -9.83
CA PRO A 258 24.85 -28.64 -8.71
C PRO A 258 25.13 -30.13 -8.81
N LEU A 259 24.17 -30.94 -9.31
CA LEU A 259 24.38 -32.37 -9.54
C LEU A 259 25.53 -32.61 -10.53
N ILE A 260 25.49 -31.97 -11.70
CA ILE A 260 26.56 -32.11 -12.71
C ILE A 260 27.89 -31.61 -12.16
N ALA A 261 27.89 -30.46 -11.48
CA ALA A 261 29.10 -29.91 -10.87
C ALA A 261 29.71 -30.87 -9.82
N ILE A 262 28.88 -31.43 -8.94
CA ILE A 262 29.30 -32.40 -7.91
C ILE A 262 29.84 -33.67 -8.57
N VAL A 263 29.18 -34.21 -9.61
CA VAL A 263 29.65 -35.41 -10.32
C VAL A 263 30.99 -35.16 -11.01
N MET A 264 31.14 -34.04 -11.72
CA MET A 264 32.40 -33.68 -12.39
C MET A 264 33.54 -33.49 -11.38
N LEU A 265 33.29 -32.77 -10.29
CA LEU A 265 34.26 -32.58 -9.22
C LEU A 265 34.64 -33.90 -8.57
N ALA A 266 33.68 -34.79 -8.31
CA ALA A 266 33.95 -36.11 -7.74
C ALA A 266 34.88 -36.93 -8.64
N VAL A 267 34.67 -36.93 -9.97
CA VAL A 267 35.54 -37.61 -10.93
C VAL A 267 36.96 -37.01 -10.92
N MET A 268 37.09 -35.67 -10.92
CA MET A 268 38.40 -35.01 -10.79
C MET A 268 39.08 -35.34 -9.46
N GLY A 269 38.31 -35.51 -8.38
CA GLY A 269 38.78 -35.89 -7.05
C GLY A 269 39.49 -37.23 -7.04
N VAL A 270 38.95 -38.21 -7.78
CA VAL A 270 39.53 -39.55 -7.90
C VAL A 270 40.85 -39.54 -8.67
N ILE A 271 40.98 -38.68 -9.68
CA ILE A 271 42.18 -38.57 -10.52
C ILE A 271 43.29 -37.74 -9.83
N GLY A 272 43.01 -37.20 -8.63
CA GLY A 272 43.97 -36.39 -7.87
C GLY A 272 44.08 -34.95 -8.34
N GLY A 273 43.05 -34.43 -9.04
CA GLY A 273 43.00 -33.04 -9.47
C GLY A 273 42.87 -32.06 -8.30
N THR A 274 43.32 -30.83 -8.51
CA THR A 274 42.93 -29.68 -7.67
C THR A 274 42.32 -28.62 -8.58
N LEU A 275 41.32 -27.88 -8.10
CA LEU A 275 40.68 -26.84 -8.88
C LEU A 275 41.30 -25.51 -8.48
N GLY A 276 42.25 -25.00 -9.27
CA GLY A 276 42.88 -23.69 -9.02
C GLY A 276 43.56 -23.55 -7.65
N GLY A 277 44.14 -24.64 -7.12
CA GLY A 277 44.77 -24.67 -5.80
C GLY A 277 43.81 -24.96 -4.63
N ILE A 278 42.51 -25.09 -4.90
CA ILE A 278 41.50 -25.46 -3.90
C ILE A 278 41.31 -26.98 -3.92
N SER A 279 41.18 -27.59 -2.73
CA SER A 279 40.84 -29.00 -2.61
C SER A 279 39.43 -29.26 -3.14
N ILE A 280 39.28 -30.32 -3.92
CA ILE A 280 38.00 -30.65 -4.57
C ILE A 280 36.87 -30.85 -3.55
N LEU A 281 37.17 -31.48 -2.41
CA LEU A 281 36.23 -31.62 -1.30
C LEU A 281 35.75 -30.26 -0.77
N PHE A 282 36.64 -29.28 -0.66
CA PHE A 282 36.26 -27.93 -0.22
C PHE A 282 35.39 -27.22 -1.26
N ALA A 283 35.69 -27.37 -2.55
CA ALA A 283 34.84 -26.83 -3.62
C ALA A 283 33.42 -27.44 -3.60
N MET A 284 33.30 -28.75 -3.37
CA MET A 284 32.00 -29.43 -3.20
C MET A 284 31.26 -28.91 -1.98
N TYR A 285 31.95 -28.66 -0.86
CA TYR A 285 31.34 -28.06 0.33
C TYR A 285 30.82 -26.64 0.08
N ILE A 286 31.55 -25.80 -0.66
CA ILE A 286 31.07 -24.46 -1.04
C ILE A 286 29.78 -24.58 -1.86
N ILE A 287 29.74 -25.46 -2.86
CA ILE A 287 28.55 -25.63 -3.70
C ILE A 287 27.35 -26.08 -2.85
N ALA A 288 27.55 -27.08 -1.98
CA ALA A 288 26.48 -27.66 -1.18
C ALA A 288 25.97 -26.74 -0.06
N TYR A 289 26.87 -26.11 0.69
CA TYR A 289 26.54 -25.38 1.92
C TYR A 289 26.47 -23.86 1.75
N VAL A 290 27.00 -23.30 0.68
CA VAL A 290 26.97 -21.85 0.43
C VAL A 290 26.15 -21.54 -0.82
N LEU A 291 26.53 -22.10 -1.97
CA LEU A 291 25.95 -21.73 -3.24
C LEU A 291 24.46 -22.14 -3.34
N LEU A 292 24.14 -23.37 -2.97
CA LEU A 292 22.76 -23.88 -2.95
C LEU A 292 21.83 -23.04 -2.05
N PRO A 293 22.15 -22.78 -0.77
CA PRO A 293 21.33 -21.92 0.08
C PRO A 293 21.17 -20.49 -0.44
N VAL A 294 22.23 -19.90 -1.02
CA VAL A 294 22.15 -18.55 -1.60
C VAL A 294 21.19 -18.52 -2.78
N PHE A 295 21.26 -19.48 -3.71
CA PHE A 295 20.31 -19.58 -4.80
C PHE A 295 18.88 -19.87 -4.31
N ALA A 296 18.73 -20.69 -3.28
CA ALA A 296 17.43 -20.95 -2.65
C ALA A 296 16.80 -19.66 -2.11
N MET A 297 17.57 -18.87 -1.35
CA MET A 297 17.10 -17.59 -0.80
C MET A 297 16.76 -16.59 -1.89
N MET A 298 17.59 -16.49 -2.93
CA MET A 298 17.34 -15.62 -4.08
C MET A 298 16.02 -15.97 -4.77
N LEU A 299 15.79 -17.26 -5.04
CA LEU A 299 14.58 -17.72 -5.71
C LEU A 299 13.33 -17.52 -4.84
N LEU A 300 13.44 -17.74 -3.53
CA LEU A 300 12.36 -17.46 -2.58
C LEU A 300 11.96 -15.99 -2.56
N LEU A 301 12.93 -15.07 -2.52
CA LEU A 301 12.66 -13.62 -2.55
C LEU A 301 12.00 -13.20 -3.86
N LEU A 302 12.43 -13.79 -4.99
CA LEU A 302 11.85 -13.50 -6.29
C LEU A 302 10.42 -14.03 -6.40
N LEU A 303 10.14 -15.21 -5.82
CA LEU A 303 8.82 -15.80 -5.78
C LEU A 303 7.86 -14.99 -4.89
N ASP A 304 8.33 -14.51 -3.74
CA ASP A 304 7.56 -13.61 -2.86
C ASP A 304 7.22 -12.28 -3.54
N GLY A 305 8.15 -11.72 -4.33
CA GLY A 305 7.91 -10.49 -5.09
C GLY A 305 6.89 -10.61 -6.23
N ILE A 306 6.75 -11.80 -6.82
CA ILE A 306 5.82 -12.05 -7.94
C ILE A 306 4.44 -12.50 -7.43
N MET A 307 4.37 -13.18 -6.30
CA MET A 307 3.09 -13.58 -5.74
C MET A 307 2.34 -12.38 -5.17
N PRO A 308 1.07 -12.18 -5.56
CA PRO A 308 0.15 -11.32 -4.84
C PRO A 308 0.17 -11.58 -3.32
N PRO A 309 0.37 -10.57 -2.46
CA PRO A 309 0.09 -10.71 -1.04
C PRO A 309 -1.41 -11.04 -0.88
N ARG A 310 -1.69 -12.11 -0.12
CA ARG A 310 -3.03 -12.55 0.26
C ARG A 310 -3.56 -11.78 1.46
#